data_AF-X1UQ70-F1
#
_entry.id   AF-X1UQ70-F1
#
_cell.length_a   1.000
_cell.length_b   1.000
_cell.length_c   1.000
_cell.angle_alpha   90.00
_cell.angle_beta   90.00
_cell.angle_gamma   90.00
#
_symmetry.space_group_name_H-M   'P 1'
#
loop_
_entity.id
_entity.type
_entity.pdbx_description
1 polymer ?
#
loop_
_entity_poly.entity_id
_entity_poly.type
_entity_poly.pdbx_seq_one_letter_code
_entity_poly.pdbx_strand_id
1 'polypeptide(L)' 'MVGSKKVRLEKDVEDEDKYGRLLRYVWVDEIMVNAELVRLGYAYSHYYPPNLKYQPHFLQL' A
#
# COMPACT_ATOMS: atom_id res chain seq x y z
N MET A 1 -23.41 10.87 3.40
CA MET A 1 -21.93 10.90 3.28
C MET A 1 -21.39 9.71 4.04
N VAL A 2 -20.78 8.75 3.37
CA VAL A 2 -20.07 7.65 4.07
C VAL A 2 -18.75 8.24 4.57
N GLY A 3 -18.67 8.50 5.88
CA GLY A 3 -17.46 8.78 6.68
C GLY A 3 -16.53 9.92 6.21
N SER A 4 -16.33 10.92 7.06
CA SER A 4 -15.38 12.03 6.85
C SER A 4 -13.89 11.61 6.92
N LYS A 5 -13.51 10.51 6.27
CA LYS A 5 -12.13 10.00 6.26
C LYS A 5 -11.45 10.37 4.96
N LYS A 6 -10.22 10.87 5.05
CA LYS A 6 -9.44 11.30 3.89
C LYS A 6 -8.69 10.10 3.33
N VAL A 7 -8.96 9.76 2.08
CA VAL A 7 -8.20 8.72 1.36
C VAL A 7 -7.08 9.36 0.56
N ARG A 8 -5.85 8.86 0.70
CA ARG A 8 -4.70 9.25 -0.12
C ARG A 8 -4.12 8.02 -0.81
N LEU A 9 -3.97 8.13 -2.13
CA LEU A 9 -3.34 7.12 -2.97
C LEU A 9 -1.92 7.57 -3.29
N GLU A 10 -0.93 6.82 -2.85
CA GLU A 10 0.48 7.14 -3.05
C GLU A 10 1.09 6.16 -4.06
N LYS A 11 1.56 6.69 -5.19
CA LYS A 11 2.34 5.94 -6.18
C LYS A 11 3.78 5.82 -5.72
N ASP A 12 4.43 4.71 -6.08
CA ASP A 12 5.88 4.56 -6.00
C ASP A 12 6.53 4.95 -7.34
N VAL A 13 7.34 4.07 -7.94
CA VAL A 13 8.00 4.30 -9.23
C VAL A 13 7.05 4.05 -10.39
N GLU A 14 6.46 2.86 -10.44
CA GLU A 14 5.52 2.47 -11.49
C GLU A 14 4.10 2.92 -11.17
N ASP A 15 3.37 3.34 -12.21
CA ASP A 15 2.00 3.82 -12.07
C ASP A 15 0.97 2.71 -12.15
N GLU A 16 1.17 1.80 -13.11
CA GLU A 16 0.26 0.72 -13.44
C GLU A 16 1.04 -0.57 -13.67
N ASP A 17 0.36 -1.70 -13.49
CA ASP A 17 0.89 -2.99 -13.94
C ASP A 17 0.57 -3.29 -15.41
N LYS A 18 1.00 -4.46 -15.89
CA LYS A 18 0.77 -4.93 -17.27
C LYS A 18 -0.70 -5.08 -17.67
N TYR A 19 -1.63 -4.99 -16.72
CA TYR A 19 -3.07 -5.07 -16.94
C TYR A 19 -3.76 -3.70 -16.80
N GLY A 20 -3.00 -2.62 -16.61
CA GLY A 20 -3.52 -1.26 -16.42
C GLY A 20 -4.09 -1.00 -15.02
N ARG A 21 -3.74 -1.82 -14.02
CA ARG A 21 -4.18 -1.60 -12.64
C ARG A 21 -3.22 -0.65 -11.94
N LEU A 22 -3.76 0.38 -11.30
CA LEU A 22 -2.94 1.35 -10.55
C LEU A 22 -2.24 0.69 -9.36
N LEU A 23 -0.93 0.90 -9.27
CA LEU A 23 -0.11 0.46 -8.15
C LEU A 23 -0.03 1.57 -7.09
N ARG A 24 -0.67 1.37 -5.93
CA ARG A 24 -0.78 2.39 -4.88
C ARG A 24 -0.57 1.81 -3.49
N TYR A 25 0.10 2.58 -2.65
CA TYR A 25 -0.05 2.49 -1.20
C TYR A 25 -1.29 3.31 -0.79
N VAL A 26 -2.21 2.67 -0.07
CA VAL A 26 -3.47 3.26 0.32
C VAL A 26 -3.38 3.76 1.75
N TRP A 27 -3.73 5.04 1.94
CA TRP A 27 -3.80 5.67 3.23
C TRP A 27 -5.23 6.12 3.52
N VAL A 28 -5.70 5.82 4.73
CA VAL A 28 -6.97 6.33 5.27
C VAL A 28 -6.62 7.15 6.50
N ASP A 29 -6.77 8.46 6.39
CA ASP A 29 -6.23 9.45 7.32
C ASP A 29 -4.71 9.25 7.48
N GLU A 30 -4.23 8.84 8.66
CA GLU A 30 -2.82 8.56 8.93
C GLU A 30 -2.47 7.06 8.86
N ILE A 31 -3.47 6.19 8.63
CA ILE A 31 -3.30 4.74 8.63
C ILE A 31 -2.94 4.26 7.24
N MET A 32 -1.79 3.59 7.10
CA MET A 32 -1.45 2.86 5.88
C MET A 32 -2.15 1.50 5.90
N VAL A 33 -3.12 1.32 4.99
CA VAL A 33 -3.91 0.09 4.90
C VAL A 33 -3.04 -1.12 4.54
N ASN A 34 -2.06 -0.94 3.64
CA ASN A 34 -1.13 -2.01 3.26
C ASN A 34 -0.35 -2.55 4.46
N ALA A 35 0.15 -1.67 5.34
CA ALA A 35 0.87 -2.06 6.56
C ALA A 35 -0.05 -2.81 7.52
N GLU A 36 -1.27 -2.29 7.75
CA GLU A 36 -2.23 -2.93 8.66
C GLU A 36 -2.64 -4.32 8.20
N LEU A 37 -2.79 -4.54 6.89
CA LEU A 37 -3.08 -5.86 6.35
C LEU A 37 -1.96 -6.86 6.64
N VAL A 38 -0.70 -6.44 6.52
CA VAL A 38 0.46 -7.28 6.85
C VAL A 38 0.53 -7.54 8.36
N ARG A 39 0.48 -6.47 9.17
CA ARG A 39 0.56 -6.54 10.64
C ARG A 39 -0.51 -7.42 11.27
N LEU A 40 -1.72 -7.43 10.69
CA LEU A 40 -2.84 -8.26 11.18
C LEU A 40 -2.85 -9.68 10.59
N GLY A 41 -1.88 -10.02 9.73
CA GLY A 41 -1.77 -11.35 9.11
C GLY A 41 -2.78 -11.60 7.97
N TYR A 42 -3.42 -10.56 7.44
CA TYR A 42 -4.35 -10.66 6.32
C TYR A 42 -3.66 -10.66 4.94
N ALA A 43 -2.40 -10.22 4.88
CA ALA A 43 -1.63 -10.18 3.65
C ALA A 43 -0.15 -10.51 3.89
N TYR A 44 0.53 -11.00 2.86
CA TYR A 44 1.99 -11.14 2.84
C TYR A 44 2.62 -10.04 2.00
N SER A 45 3.73 -9.48 2.48
CA SER A 45 4.53 -8.54 1.71
C SER A 45 5.34 -9.28 0.65
N HIS A 46 5.04 -9.02 -0.63
CA HIS A 46 5.78 -9.59 -1.76
C HIS A 46 6.78 -8.58 -2.33
N TYR A 47 8.01 -9.02 -2.56
CA TYR A 47 9.07 -8.21 -3.16
C TYR A 47 8.79 -7.98 -4.65
N TYR A 48 8.47 -6.74 -5.04
CA TYR A 48 8.13 -6.40 -6.43
C TYR A 48 8.90 -5.16 -6.92
N PRO A 49 10.13 -5.32 -7.45
CA PRO A 49 10.91 -4.21 -7.99
C PRO A 49 10.23 -3.55 -9.20
N PRO A 50 10.37 -2.22 -9.37
CA PRO A 50 11.15 -1.30 -8.53
C PRO A 50 10.38 -0.76 -7.30
N ASN A 51 9.11 -1.13 -7.11
CA ASN A 51 8.21 -0.56 -6.11
C ASN A 51 8.46 -1.12 -4.69
N LEU A 52 9.55 -0.68 -4.06
CA LEU A 52 10.04 -1.24 -2.80
C LEU A 52 10.06 -0.23 -1.64
N LYS A 53 9.46 0.95 -1.81
CA LYS A 53 9.57 2.06 -0.85
C LYS A 53 9.29 1.67 0.62
N TYR A 54 8.26 0.88 0.87
CA TYR A 54 7.89 0.45 2.23
C TYR A 54 8.26 -1.01 2.54
N GLN A 55 8.98 -1.68 1.64
CA GLN A 55 9.37 -3.08 1.83
C GLN A 55 10.15 -3.32 3.13
N PRO A 56 11.14 -2.49 3.53
CA PRO A 56 11.85 -2.69 4.79
C PRO A 56 10.94 -2.58 6.01
N HIS A 57 9.91 -1.71 5.95
CA HIS A 57 8.94 -1.55 7.03
C HIS A 57 8.04 -2.78 7.14
N PHE A 58 7.51 -3.29 6.02
CA PHE A 58 6.63 -4.45 6.03
C PHE A 58 7.30 -5.74 6.52
N LEU A 59 8.61 -5.89 6.31
CA LEU A 59 9.37 -7.05 6.81
C LEU A 59 9.56 -7.04 8.34
N GLN A 60 9.24 -5.93 9.02
CA GLN A 60 9.34 -5.79 10.47
C GLN A 60 7.99 -5.87 11.20
N LEU A 61 6.89 -5.99 10.45
CA LEU A 61 5.51 -6.10 10.97
C LEU A 61 5.13 -7.56 11.20
#